data_AF-A0A1F3PVV3-F1
#
_entry.id   AF-A0A1F3PVV3-F1
#
_cell.length_a   1.000
_cell.length_b   1.000
_cell.length_c   1.000
_cell.angle_alpha   90.00
_cell.angle_beta   90.00
_cell.angle_gamma   90.00
#
_symmetry.space_group_name_H-M   'P 1'
#
loop_
_entity.id
_entity.type
_entity.pdbx_description
1 polymer ?
#
loop_
_entity_poly.entity_id
_entity_poly.type
_entity_poly.pdbx_seq_one_letter_code
_entity_poly.pdbx_strand_id
1 'polypeptide(L)'
;MIFYLSTAYFPPLQYMNKLAKGDTVYIEKFENYSKQSYRNRCEIYGANGRLTLSIPIEKQATSKTKIKDVKIDYDENWQKIHFRAIESAYKNSPYFEHYFPEIEHFFSKKYVFLWDLNQDILAVLLKILDINCEIKYTSDFENEYIGSSDFRFGIHPKQRMKKEDPFFESAKYYQVFEPKHGFLENLSILDLIFNEGPGTENIINL
;
A
#
# COMPACT_ATOMS: atom_id res chain seq x y z
N MET A 1 -0.68 9.81 17.88
CA MET A 1 0.75 9.47 17.75
C MET A 1 1.34 10.08 16.48
N ILE A 2 2.66 10.35 16.41
CA ILE A 2 3.32 10.81 15.17
C ILE A 2 4.05 9.63 14.51
N PHE A 3 3.76 9.36 13.25
CA PHE A 3 4.42 8.31 12.47
C PHE A 3 5.14 8.86 11.23
N TYR A 4 6.26 8.23 10.87
CA TYR A 4 6.94 8.48 9.59
C TYR A 4 6.85 7.24 8.72
N LEU A 5 6.29 7.40 7.51
CA LEU A 5 6.08 6.34 6.54
C LEU A 5 6.74 6.70 5.21
N SER A 6 7.08 5.68 4.42
CA SER A 6 7.43 5.89 3.01
C SER A 6 6.15 5.96 2.17
N THR A 7 6.22 6.37 0.91
CA THR A 7 5.08 6.19 0.01
C THR A 7 4.88 4.71 -0.34
N ALA A 8 3.63 4.30 -0.59
CA ALA A 8 3.30 2.92 -0.92
C ALA A 8 2.18 2.83 -1.96
N TYR A 9 2.30 1.87 -2.86
CA TYR A 9 1.27 1.48 -3.82
C TYR A 9 0.36 0.44 -3.16
N PHE A 10 -0.94 0.74 -3.00
CA PHE A 10 -1.94 -0.08 -2.29
C PHE A 10 -1.36 -0.78 -1.03
N PRO A 11 -1.04 0.02 0.00
CA PRO A 11 -0.20 -0.38 1.14
C PRO A 11 -0.68 -1.64 1.87
N PRO A 12 0.23 -2.33 2.59
CA PRO A 12 -0.13 -3.47 3.43
C PRO A 12 -0.87 -3.03 4.71
N LEU A 13 -1.54 -3.97 5.39
CA LEU A 13 -2.32 -3.68 6.61
C LEU A 13 -1.52 -2.97 7.70
N GLN A 14 -0.25 -3.35 7.89
CA GLN A 14 0.64 -2.71 8.86
C GLN A 14 0.77 -1.19 8.63
N TYR A 15 0.80 -0.77 7.37
CA TYR A 15 0.89 0.64 7.01
C TYR A 15 -0.44 1.36 7.29
N MET A 16 -1.57 0.73 6.97
CA MET A 16 -2.89 1.28 7.25
C MET A 16 -3.16 1.40 8.75
N ASN A 17 -2.65 0.48 9.56
CA ASN A 17 -2.70 0.58 11.02
C ASN A 17 -2.01 1.84 11.54
N LYS A 18 -0.88 2.26 10.96
CA LYS A 18 -0.20 3.52 11.34
C LYS A 18 -0.99 4.75 10.94
N LEU A 19 -1.67 4.69 9.80
CA LEU A 19 -2.59 5.76 9.39
C LEU A 19 -3.79 5.85 10.33
N ALA A 20 -4.36 4.71 10.75
CA ALA A 20 -5.52 4.67 11.63
C ALA A 20 -5.20 5.12 13.07
N LYS A 21 -4.03 4.73 13.60
CA LYS A 21 -3.59 5.09 14.98
C LYS A 21 -2.84 6.44 15.07
N GLY A 22 -2.52 7.06 13.93
CA GLY A 22 -1.71 8.27 13.86
C GLY A 22 -2.55 9.54 13.98
N ASP A 23 -2.12 10.49 14.81
CA ASP A 23 -2.73 11.84 14.82
C ASP A 23 -2.18 12.61 13.61
N THR A 24 -0.86 12.52 13.42
CA THR A 24 -0.13 13.11 12.29
C THR A 24 0.77 12.04 11.69
N VAL A 25 0.70 11.87 10.37
CA VAL A 25 1.54 10.93 9.64
C VAL A 25 2.32 11.66 8.57
N TYR A 26 3.64 11.60 8.65
CA TYR A 26 4.55 12.14 7.65
C TYR A 26 4.84 11.09 6.58
N ILE A 27 4.53 11.40 5.33
CA ILE A 27 4.96 10.60 4.18
C ILE A 27 6.26 11.18 3.63
N GLU A 28 7.31 10.36 3.64
CA GLU A 28 8.66 10.73 3.23
C GLU A 28 8.75 10.95 1.71
N LYS A 29 8.97 12.20 1.32
CA LYS A 29 9.02 12.65 -0.08
C LYS A 29 10.42 12.72 -0.66
N PHE A 30 11.44 12.81 0.18
CA PHE A 30 12.82 13.12 -0.21
C PHE A 30 13.78 11.94 -0.05
N GLU A 31 13.28 10.76 0.32
CA GLU A 31 14.09 9.55 0.25
C GLU A 31 14.48 9.20 -1.19
N ASN A 32 15.49 8.35 -1.31
CA ASN A 32 15.83 7.74 -2.58
C ASN A 32 14.97 6.50 -2.84
N TYR A 33 14.68 6.23 -4.11
CA TYR A 33 13.88 5.09 -4.52
C TYR A 33 14.52 3.76 -4.12
N SER A 34 13.80 3.00 -3.30
CA SER A 34 14.16 1.63 -2.91
C SER A 34 13.43 0.60 -3.79
N LYS A 35 14.20 -0.08 -4.64
CA LYS A 35 13.71 -1.18 -5.47
C LYS A 35 13.21 -2.33 -4.60
N GLN A 36 12.21 -3.04 -5.10
CA GLN A 36 11.65 -4.21 -4.43
C GLN A 36 10.99 -3.93 -3.07
N SER A 37 10.45 -2.71 -2.92
CA SER A 37 9.70 -2.27 -1.75
C SER A 37 8.25 -1.93 -2.13
N TYR A 38 7.40 -1.69 -1.12
CA TYR A 38 6.00 -1.32 -1.33
C TYR A 38 5.78 0.01 -2.07
N ARG A 39 6.84 0.79 -2.33
CA ARG A 39 6.77 2.03 -3.12
C ARG A 39 6.15 1.82 -4.50
N ASN A 40 6.44 0.69 -5.13
CA ASN A 40 5.91 0.36 -6.46
C ASN A 40 5.33 -1.06 -6.55
N ARG A 41 5.03 -1.71 -5.44
CA ARG A 41 4.39 -3.03 -5.45
C ARG A 41 3.44 -3.21 -4.29
N CYS A 42 2.46 -4.09 -4.46
CA CYS A 42 1.63 -4.60 -3.39
C CYS A 42 1.50 -6.12 -3.51
N GLU A 43 0.98 -6.76 -2.47
CA GLU A 43 0.74 -8.20 -2.44
C GLU A 43 -0.73 -8.46 -2.18
N ILE A 44 -1.39 -9.17 -3.08
CA ILE A 44 -2.81 -9.55 -3.01
C ILE A 44 -2.96 -11.06 -2.90
N TYR A 45 -4.16 -11.53 -2.58
CA TYR A 45 -4.48 -12.96 -2.55
C TYR A 45 -5.12 -13.39 -3.88
N GLY A 46 -4.33 -14.00 -4.76
CA GLY A 46 -4.83 -14.60 -5.99
C GLY A 46 -5.24 -16.07 -5.83
N ALA A 47 -5.85 -16.64 -6.87
CA ALA A 47 -6.29 -18.04 -6.87
C ALA A 47 -5.16 -19.07 -6.60
N ASN A 48 -3.90 -18.68 -6.83
CA ASN A 48 -2.70 -19.50 -6.62
C ASN A 48 -1.88 -19.06 -5.40
N GLY A 49 -2.47 -18.33 -4.45
CA GLY A 49 -1.78 -17.80 -3.28
C GLY A 49 -1.36 -16.34 -3.44
N ARG A 50 -0.31 -15.95 -2.69
CA ARG A 50 0.21 -14.57 -2.67
C ARG A 50 0.68 -14.16 -4.07
N LEU A 51 0.13 -13.06 -4.57
CA LEU A 51 0.45 -12.50 -5.87
C LEU A 51 0.99 -11.07 -5.71
N THR A 52 2.22 -10.83 -6.15
CA THR A 52 2.80 -9.49 -6.17
C THR A 52 2.39 -8.75 -7.46
N LEU A 53 1.81 -7.57 -7.31
CA LEU A 53 1.61 -6.62 -8.40
C LEU A 53 2.69 -5.56 -8.34
N SER A 54 3.36 -5.26 -9.44
CA SER A 54 4.49 -4.31 -9.48
C SER A 54 4.33 -3.32 -10.61
N ILE A 55 4.32 -2.04 -10.27
CA ILE A 55 4.35 -0.95 -11.25
C ILE A 55 5.77 -0.89 -11.86
N PRO A 56 5.92 -1.00 -13.18
CA PRO A 56 7.19 -0.84 -13.85
C PRO A 56 7.64 0.63 -13.80
N ILE A 57 8.94 0.83 -13.63
CA ILE A 57 9.57 2.14 -13.42
C ILE A 57 10.63 2.33 -14.49
N GLU A 58 10.76 3.55 -15.02
CA GLU A 58 11.73 3.84 -16.08
C GLU A 58 13.14 3.38 -15.69
N LYS A 59 13.86 2.75 -16.64
CA LYS A 59 15.21 2.18 -16.40
C LYS A 59 16.23 3.21 -15.89
N GLN A 60 15.99 4.49 -16.15
CA GLN A 60 16.83 5.61 -15.72
C GLN A 60 16.74 5.85 -14.20
N ALA A 61 15.72 5.32 -13.52
CA ALA A 61 15.61 5.40 -12.06
C ALA A 61 16.69 4.55 -11.38
N THR A 62 17.56 5.21 -10.64
CA THR A 62 18.64 4.59 -9.87
C THR A 62 18.34 4.67 -8.37
N SER A 63 19.19 4.06 -7.54
CA SER A 63 19.14 4.22 -6.07
C SER A 63 19.47 5.64 -5.57
N LYS A 64 19.75 6.58 -6.48
CA LYS A 64 19.94 8.01 -6.19
C LYS A 64 18.74 8.87 -6.62
N THR A 65 17.80 8.30 -7.38
CA THR A 65 16.60 9.02 -7.81
C THR A 65 15.69 9.24 -6.61
N LYS A 66 15.31 10.47 -6.34
CA LYS A 66 14.38 10.82 -5.26
C LYS A 66 13.00 10.25 -5.58
N ILE A 67 12.28 9.75 -4.57
CA ILE A 67 11.00 9.06 -4.78
C ILE A 67 9.97 9.91 -5.51
N LYS A 68 9.95 11.23 -5.24
CA LYS A 68 9.11 12.22 -5.93
C LYS A 68 9.39 12.36 -7.43
N ASP A 69 10.59 12.01 -7.89
CA ASP A 69 11.04 12.17 -9.27
C ASP A 69 11.06 10.84 -10.05
N VAL A 70 10.59 9.75 -9.43
CA VAL A 70 10.51 8.42 -10.06
C VAL A 70 9.35 8.39 -11.05
N LYS A 71 9.65 8.10 -12.32
CA LYS A 71 8.66 8.00 -13.40
C LYS A 71 8.20 6.57 -13.65
N ILE A 72 6.91 6.44 -13.99
CA ILE A 72 6.28 5.16 -14.33
C ILE A 72 6.62 4.81 -15.78
N ASP A 73 6.99 3.56 -16.00
CA ASP A 73 7.19 3.00 -17.34
C ASP A 73 5.84 2.50 -17.90
N TYR A 74 5.59 2.76 -19.18
CA TYR A 74 4.36 2.35 -19.88
C TYR A 74 4.64 1.51 -21.12
N ASP A 75 5.87 1.02 -21.31
CA ASP A 75 6.22 0.04 -22.35
C ASP A 75 5.39 -1.24 -22.19
N GLU A 76 5.12 -1.64 -20.95
CA GLU A 76 4.18 -2.70 -20.60
C GLU A 76 2.84 -2.13 -20.11
N ASN A 77 1.74 -2.80 -20.45
CA ASN A 77 0.41 -2.41 -20.01
C ASN A 77 0.10 -2.92 -18.58
N TRP A 78 0.87 -2.45 -17.61
CA TRP A 78 0.73 -2.85 -16.20
C TRP A 78 -0.68 -2.55 -15.66
N GLN A 79 -1.32 -1.48 -16.13
CA GLN A 79 -2.66 -1.08 -15.68
C GLN A 79 -3.69 -2.17 -16.00
N LYS A 80 -3.69 -2.66 -17.25
CA LYS A 80 -4.56 -3.78 -17.66
C LYS A 80 -4.23 -5.08 -16.95
N ILE A 81 -2.95 -5.33 -16.66
CA ILE A 81 -2.50 -6.52 -15.92
C ILE A 81 -3.02 -6.46 -14.47
N HIS A 82 -2.82 -5.32 -13.79
CA HIS A 82 -3.25 -5.12 -12.41
C HIS A 82 -4.76 -5.17 -12.28
N PHE A 83 -5.51 -4.49 -13.17
CA PHE A 83 -6.97 -4.55 -13.23
C PHE A 83 -7.46 -6.00 -13.25
N ARG A 84 -6.97 -6.80 -14.22
CA ARG A 84 -7.39 -8.20 -14.38
C ARG A 84 -7.00 -9.07 -13.20
N ALA A 85 -5.84 -8.81 -12.60
CA ALA A 85 -5.40 -9.56 -11.42
C ALA A 85 -6.30 -9.28 -10.21
N ILE A 86 -6.64 -8.01 -9.97
CA ILE A 86 -7.51 -7.59 -8.88
C ILE A 86 -8.95 -8.11 -9.10
N GLU A 87 -9.48 -7.95 -10.31
CA GLU A 87 -10.80 -8.48 -10.68
C GLU A 87 -10.86 -10.00 -10.51
N SER A 88 -9.87 -10.73 -11.02
CA SER A 88 -9.81 -12.19 -10.87
C SER A 88 -9.70 -12.64 -9.41
N ALA A 89 -8.95 -11.91 -8.60
CA ALA A 89 -8.77 -12.20 -7.18
C ALA A 89 -10.04 -11.96 -6.36
N TYR A 90 -10.75 -10.86 -6.64
CA TYR A 90 -11.75 -10.34 -5.69
C TYR A 90 -13.15 -10.22 -6.23
N LYS A 91 -13.44 -10.49 -7.52
CA LYS A 91 -14.80 -10.37 -8.07
C LYS A 91 -15.90 -11.13 -7.31
N ASN A 92 -15.52 -12.20 -6.60
CA ASN A 92 -16.43 -13.01 -5.81
C ASN A 92 -16.39 -12.67 -4.30
N SER A 93 -15.60 -11.69 -3.89
CA SER A 93 -15.54 -11.21 -2.52
C SER A 93 -16.77 -10.35 -2.20
N PRO A 94 -17.29 -10.39 -0.95
CA PRO A 94 -18.58 -9.78 -0.60
C PRO A 94 -18.74 -8.30 -0.96
N TYR A 95 -17.65 -7.53 -0.96
CA TYR A 95 -17.70 -6.07 -1.13
C TYR A 95 -17.00 -5.55 -2.39
N PHE A 96 -16.61 -6.42 -3.32
CA PHE A 96 -15.89 -6.01 -4.52
C PHE A 96 -16.68 -5.02 -5.38
N GLU A 97 -17.92 -5.34 -5.72
CA GLU A 97 -18.76 -4.47 -6.56
C GLU A 97 -19.01 -3.10 -5.95
N HIS A 98 -18.94 -2.99 -4.62
CA HIS A 98 -19.13 -1.74 -3.91
C HIS A 98 -17.88 -0.84 -3.94
N TYR A 99 -16.70 -1.39 -3.67
CA TYR A 99 -15.48 -0.57 -3.51
C TYR A 99 -14.61 -0.49 -4.77
N PHE A 100 -14.74 -1.43 -5.71
CA PHE A 100 -13.92 -1.41 -6.93
C PHE A 100 -14.11 -0.14 -7.78
N PRO A 101 -15.34 0.39 -7.99
CA PRO A 101 -15.54 1.63 -8.75
C PRO A 101 -14.77 2.83 -8.20
N GLU A 102 -14.54 2.90 -6.89
CA GLU A 102 -13.80 4.01 -6.28
C GLU A 102 -12.31 4.01 -6.67
N ILE A 103 -11.75 2.86 -7.05
CA ILE A 103 -10.32 2.72 -7.36
C ILE A 103 -10.03 2.39 -8.83
N GLU A 104 -11.03 2.01 -9.63
CA GLU A 104 -10.81 1.51 -10.99
C GLU A 104 -10.08 2.51 -11.90
N HIS A 105 -10.27 3.81 -11.63
CA HIS A 105 -9.67 4.90 -12.39
C HIS A 105 -8.14 4.91 -12.33
N PHE A 106 -7.51 4.32 -11.31
CA PHE A 106 -6.04 4.16 -11.26
C PHE A 106 -5.50 3.23 -12.35
N PHE A 107 -6.36 2.36 -12.89
CA PHE A 107 -6.02 1.45 -13.98
C PHE A 107 -6.39 1.99 -15.37
N SER A 108 -6.81 3.26 -15.45
CA SER A 108 -7.09 3.94 -16.73
C SER A 108 -6.40 5.30 -16.84
N LYS A 109 -6.25 6.05 -15.75
CA LYS A 109 -5.50 7.30 -15.68
C LYS A 109 -3.99 7.04 -15.71
N LYS A 110 -3.26 7.69 -16.62
CA LYS A 110 -1.79 7.63 -16.64
C LYS A 110 -1.20 8.73 -15.75
N TYR A 111 -0.27 8.34 -14.89
CA TYR A 111 0.49 9.23 -14.01
C TYR A 111 1.92 9.32 -14.51
N VAL A 112 2.52 10.51 -14.46
CA VAL A 112 3.93 10.68 -14.83
C VAL A 112 4.82 10.14 -13.71
N PHE A 113 4.56 10.54 -12.47
CA PHE A 113 5.37 10.17 -11.30
C PHE A 113 4.68 9.12 -10.43
N LEU A 114 5.48 8.18 -9.92
CA LEU A 114 5.04 7.16 -8.96
C LEU A 114 4.50 7.79 -7.68
N TRP A 115 5.13 8.88 -7.23
CA TRP A 115 4.70 9.63 -6.06
C TRP A 115 3.25 10.10 -6.21
N ASP A 116 2.92 10.76 -7.32
CA ASP A 116 1.58 11.32 -7.54
C ASP A 116 0.51 10.21 -7.55
N LEU A 117 0.79 9.07 -8.19
CA LEU A 117 -0.10 7.91 -8.16
C LEU A 117 -0.35 7.43 -6.73
N ASN A 118 0.72 7.23 -5.96
CA ASN A 118 0.58 6.72 -4.59
C ASN A 118 -0.13 7.71 -3.66
N GLN A 119 0.05 9.03 -3.87
CA GLN A 119 -0.67 10.03 -3.07
C GLN A 119 -2.16 10.06 -3.40
N ASP A 120 -2.55 9.97 -4.67
CA ASP A 120 -3.96 9.86 -5.04
C ASP A 120 -4.58 8.57 -4.49
N ILE A 121 -3.87 7.43 -4.57
CA ILE A 121 -4.31 6.16 -3.96
C ILE A 121 -4.51 6.32 -2.46
N LEU A 122 -3.55 6.91 -1.77
CA LEU A 122 -3.63 7.14 -0.33
C LEU A 122 -4.84 8.01 0.02
N ALA A 123 -5.06 9.10 -0.70
CA ALA A 123 -6.21 9.99 -0.47
C ALA A 123 -7.55 9.27 -0.66
N VAL A 124 -7.68 8.44 -1.70
CA VAL A 124 -8.88 7.63 -1.93
C VAL A 124 -9.08 6.60 -0.82
N LEU A 125 -8.03 5.91 -0.38
CA LEU A 125 -8.11 4.93 0.70
C LEU A 125 -8.52 5.56 2.04
N LEU A 126 -7.95 6.73 2.38
CA LEU A 126 -8.33 7.45 3.60
C LEU A 126 -9.81 7.85 3.56
N LYS A 127 -10.32 8.30 2.41
CA LYS A 127 -11.73 8.63 2.22
C LYS A 127 -12.64 7.40 2.32
N ILE A 128 -12.29 6.30 1.66
CA ILE A 128 -13.09 5.05 1.66
C ILE A 128 -13.24 4.50 3.09
N LEU A 129 -12.20 4.64 3.90
CA LEU A 129 -12.10 4.07 5.24
C LEU A 129 -12.44 5.07 6.37
N ASP A 130 -12.84 6.28 6.03
CA ASP A 130 -13.08 7.39 6.97
C ASP A 130 -11.93 7.59 7.99
N ILE A 131 -10.69 7.42 7.54
CA ILE A 131 -9.51 7.57 8.40
C ILE A 131 -9.19 9.06 8.53
N ASN A 132 -9.39 9.57 9.74
CA ASN A 132 -9.16 10.96 10.09
C ASN A 132 -7.77 11.16 10.70
N CYS A 133 -6.73 11.15 9.87
CA CYS A 133 -5.35 11.48 10.28
C CYS A 133 -4.77 12.66 9.48
N GLU A 134 -3.94 13.47 10.13
CA GLU A 134 -3.27 14.60 9.47
C GLU A 134 -2.09 14.11 8.64
N ILE A 135 -2.27 14.02 7.32
CA ILE A 135 -1.17 13.68 6.40
C ILE A 135 -0.30 14.92 6.15
N LYS A 136 1.00 14.76 6.43
CA LYS A 136 2.04 15.74 6.08
C LYS A 136 3.06 15.11 5.14
N TYR A 137 3.72 15.95 4.37
CA TYR A 137 4.85 15.54 3.53
C TYR A 137 6.14 16.13 4.10
N THR A 138 7.20 15.34 4.13
CA THR A 138 8.52 15.87 4.53
C THR A 138 8.97 16.95 3.56
N SER A 139 9.73 17.92 4.05
CA SER A 139 10.31 19.03 3.25
C SER A 139 11.76 18.79 2.84
N ASP A 140 12.45 17.89 3.53
CA ASP A 140 13.78 17.39 3.21
C ASP A 140 13.95 15.96 3.75
N PHE A 141 15.06 15.32 3.41
CA PHE A 141 15.41 13.99 3.89
C PHE A 141 16.22 14.05 5.17
N GLU A 142 15.68 13.44 6.23
CA GLU A 142 16.39 13.19 7.48
C GLU A 142 16.78 11.71 7.60
N ASN A 143 18.03 11.46 8.03
CA ASN A 143 18.53 10.10 8.22
C ASN A 143 17.78 9.37 9.34
N GLU A 144 17.47 10.08 10.41
CA GLU A 144 16.80 9.55 11.60
C GLU A 144 15.93 10.62 12.24
N TYR A 145 14.76 10.22 12.70
CA TYR A 145 13.88 11.04 13.53
C TYR A 145 13.94 10.51 14.97
N ILE A 146 14.87 11.04 15.76
CA ILE A 146 15.14 10.58 17.14
C ILE A 146 13.88 10.70 18.00
N GLY A 147 13.56 9.63 18.73
CA GLY A 147 12.39 9.59 19.62
C GLY A 147 11.05 9.55 18.90
N SER A 148 11.04 9.27 17.59
CA SER A 148 9.82 9.13 16.80
C SER A 148 9.53 7.70 16.39
N SER A 149 8.27 7.44 16.03
CA SER A 149 7.84 6.15 15.47
C SER A 149 8.10 6.11 13.95
N ASP A 150 9.36 5.86 13.57
CA ASP A 150 9.82 5.80 12.18
C ASP A 150 9.69 4.38 11.57
N PHE A 151 8.78 4.24 10.61
CA PHE A 151 8.47 3.01 9.89
C PHE A 151 8.83 3.06 8.39
N ARG A 152 9.48 4.13 7.91
CA ARG A 152 9.77 4.38 6.47
C ARG A 152 10.44 3.20 5.76
N PHE A 153 11.32 2.51 6.49
CA PHE A 153 12.12 1.39 5.99
C PHE A 153 11.81 0.05 6.67
N GLY A 154 10.97 0.05 7.71
CA GLY A 154 10.61 -1.16 8.46
C GLY A 154 9.44 -1.94 7.86
N ILE A 155 8.52 -1.25 7.18
CA ILE A 155 7.40 -1.89 6.46
C ILE A 155 7.91 -2.30 5.07
N HIS A 156 8.24 -3.59 4.91
CA HIS A 156 8.91 -4.07 3.71
C HIS A 156 8.45 -5.49 3.31
N PRO A 157 8.32 -5.81 2.00
CA PRO A 157 7.91 -7.15 1.55
C PRO A 157 8.94 -8.23 1.88
N LYS A 158 10.24 -7.92 1.73
CA LYS A 158 11.32 -8.84 2.12
C LYS A 158 11.45 -8.97 3.64
N GLN A 159 11.34 -10.20 4.14
CA GLN A 159 11.44 -10.52 5.56
C GLN A 159 12.70 -9.96 6.24
N ARG A 160 13.88 -10.07 5.60
CA ARG A 160 15.16 -9.59 6.16
C ARG A 160 15.25 -8.07 6.37
N MET A 161 14.33 -7.30 5.78
CA MET A 161 14.27 -5.85 5.90
C MET A 161 13.20 -5.39 6.88
N LYS A 162 12.31 -6.29 7.31
CA LYS A 162 11.24 -5.95 8.24
C LYS A 162 11.85 -5.62 9.60
N LYS A 163 11.38 -4.52 10.20
CA LYS A 163 11.67 -4.20 11.60
C LYS A 163 10.49 -4.66 12.46
N GLU A 164 10.78 -5.00 13.71
CA GLU A 164 9.73 -5.28 14.69
C GLU A 164 8.84 -4.05 14.86
N ASP A 165 7.54 -4.29 14.95
CA ASP A 165 6.52 -3.27 15.11
C ASP A 165 5.64 -3.66 16.30
N PRO A 166 5.94 -3.17 17.50
CA PRO A 166 5.19 -3.53 18.71
C PRO A 166 3.76 -3.00 18.71
N PHE A 167 3.38 -2.17 17.73
CA PHE A 167 2.06 -1.57 17.64
C PHE A 167 1.16 -2.24 16.59
N PHE A 168 1.66 -3.29 15.92
CA PHE A 168 0.92 -4.00 14.88
C PHE A 168 0.93 -5.51 15.14
N GLU A 169 -0.28 -6.07 15.23
CA GLU A 169 -0.52 -7.51 15.19
C GLU A 169 -1.46 -7.80 14.01
N SER A 170 -1.11 -8.77 13.17
CA SER A 170 -1.97 -9.11 12.04
C SER A 170 -3.19 -9.88 12.52
N ALA A 171 -4.32 -9.19 12.66
CA ALA A 171 -5.59 -9.83 12.94
C ALA A 171 -6.05 -10.72 11.77
N LYS A 172 -6.67 -11.86 12.11
CA LYS A 172 -7.27 -12.77 11.15
C LYS A 172 -8.65 -12.26 10.72
N TYR A 173 -8.95 -12.33 9.44
CA TYR A 173 -10.22 -11.93 8.84
C TYR A 173 -10.58 -12.90 7.70
N TYR A 174 -11.80 -12.81 7.17
CA TYR A 174 -12.26 -13.66 6.08
C TYR A 174 -11.48 -13.36 4.80
N GLN A 175 -10.97 -14.40 4.13
CA GLN A 175 -10.38 -14.29 2.80
C GLN A 175 -11.00 -15.32 1.87
N VAL A 176 -11.47 -14.89 0.69
CA VAL A 176 -12.15 -15.75 -0.29
C VAL A 176 -11.35 -17.02 -0.67
N PHE A 177 -10.02 -16.95 -0.64
CA PHE A 177 -9.13 -18.08 -0.94
C PHE A 177 -8.55 -18.78 0.28
N GLU A 178 -8.88 -18.37 1.51
CA GLU A 178 -8.42 -19.03 2.74
C GLU A 178 -8.65 -20.55 2.72
N PRO A 179 -9.80 -21.09 2.26
CA PRO A 179 -10.01 -22.54 2.22
C PRO A 179 -9.03 -23.30 1.31
N LYS A 180 -8.33 -22.62 0.38
CA LYS A 180 -7.41 -23.25 -0.57
C LYS A 180 -5.96 -23.21 -0.10
N HIS A 181 -5.47 -22.05 0.34
CA HIS A 181 -4.05 -21.86 0.68
C HIS A 181 -3.83 -21.33 2.11
N GLY A 182 -4.86 -21.37 2.96
CA GLY A 182 -4.82 -20.84 4.32
C GLY A 182 -4.89 -19.31 4.36
N PHE A 183 -4.84 -18.77 5.58
CA PHE A 183 -4.85 -17.32 5.79
C PHE A 183 -3.49 -16.71 5.43
N LEU A 184 -3.52 -15.56 4.75
CA LEU A 184 -2.33 -14.79 4.41
C LEU A 184 -2.35 -13.43 5.12
N GLU A 185 -1.41 -13.26 6.04
CA GLU A 185 -1.27 -12.03 6.82
C GLU A 185 -0.69 -10.85 6.02
N ASN A 186 -0.99 -9.64 6.50
CA ASN A 186 -0.39 -8.37 6.07
C ASN A 186 -0.33 -8.17 4.54
N LEU A 187 -1.40 -8.56 3.85
CA LEU A 187 -1.62 -8.26 2.43
C LEU A 187 -1.95 -6.79 2.23
N SER A 188 -2.04 -6.38 0.97
CA SER A 188 -2.57 -5.10 0.55
C SER A 188 -3.94 -4.84 1.19
N ILE A 189 -4.20 -3.60 1.55
CA ILE A 189 -5.49 -3.13 2.07
C ILE A 189 -6.68 -3.49 1.16
N LEU A 190 -6.44 -3.66 -0.15
CA LEU A 190 -7.47 -4.14 -1.08
C LEU A 190 -8.04 -5.51 -0.69
N ASP A 191 -7.20 -6.41 -0.18
CA ASP A 191 -7.63 -7.73 0.27
C ASP A 191 -8.68 -7.62 1.39
N LEU A 192 -8.38 -6.76 2.37
CA LEU A 192 -9.25 -6.54 3.50
C LEU A 192 -10.53 -5.79 3.10
N ILE A 193 -10.44 -4.71 2.33
CA ILE A 193 -11.59 -3.91 1.87
C ILE A 193 -12.59 -4.79 1.11
N PHE A 194 -12.11 -5.60 0.18
CA PHE A 194 -13.01 -6.40 -0.65
C PHE A 194 -13.66 -7.57 0.10
N ASN A 195 -12.97 -8.12 1.12
CA ASN A 195 -13.51 -9.23 1.90
C ASN A 195 -14.38 -8.78 3.09
N GLU A 196 -14.02 -7.70 3.79
CA GLU A 196 -14.66 -7.26 5.04
C GLU A 196 -15.47 -5.97 4.91
N GLY A 197 -15.23 -5.17 3.87
CA GLY A 197 -15.95 -3.91 3.64
C GLY A 197 -15.93 -2.99 4.87
N PRO A 198 -17.08 -2.61 5.45
CA PRO A 198 -17.13 -1.80 6.68
C PRO A 198 -16.38 -2.42 7.87
N GLY A 199 -16.19 -3.75 7.91
CA GLY A 199 -15.40 -4.42 8.94
C GLY A 199 -13.91 -4.11 8.91
N THR A 200 -13.41 -3.51 7.81
CA THR A 200 -12.01 -3.13 7.62
C THR A 200 -11.49 -2.25 8.75
N GLU A 201 -12.29 -1.26 9.18
CA GLU A 201 -11.90 -0.30 10.20
C GLU A 201 -11.54 -0.99 11.52
N ASN A 202 -12.34 -1.98 11.94
CA ASN A 202 -12.08 -2.72 13.18
C ASN A 202 -10.76 -3.47 13.11
N ILE A 203 -10.44 -4.08 11.96
CA ILE A 203 -9.23 -4.89 11.77
C ILE A 203 -7.97 -4.03 11.76
N ILE A 204 -7.99 -2.85 11.12
CA ILE A 204 -6.81 -1.99 11.06
C ILE A 204 -6.58 -1.20 12.35
N ASN A 205 -7.57 -1.08 13.23
CA ASN A 205 -7.45 -0.36 14.51
C ASN A 205 -6.95 -1.23 15.68
N LEU A 206 -6.90 -2.56 15.52
CA LEU A 206 -6.28 -3.48 16.49
C LEU A 206 -4.80 -3.15 16.70
#